data_AF-C7GYW0-F1
#
_entry.id   AF-C7GYW0-F1
#
_cell.length_a   1.000
_cell.length_b   1.000
_cell.length_c   1.000
_cell.angle_alpha   90.00
_cell.angle_beta   90.00
_cell.angle_gamma   90.00
#
_symmetry.space_group_name_H-M   'P 1'
#
loop_
_entity.id
_entity.type
_entity.pdbx_description
1 polymer ?
#
loop_
_entity_poly.entity_id
_entity_poly.type
_entity_poly.pdbx_seq_one_letter_code
_entity_poly.pdbx_strand_id
1 'polypeptide(L)'
;MSRGQGYVGQSMSVNATNAYAEEKEPLSKWTKTKIVKAMLDINWDLDEKLVGRLSKQSLVDEFLEYKEWHHTGKFYQCTDFYGLNENKVEELTNEELKELIIKHTPTEKEKELARTKKAQVQARRAEKRREKQRIAELLDLMAYSKYKNQVWFLRAYDGNEAGIEELKRKKEFDEISKEYRSLEGSTTQLRKYINCKKKGNRIKSLRKRKTLHQTYGKKNVRAGKQHALSKKISSRQRAEIGNVKREVRVLEQFVEMVCEDLRIAPIPLRYDNSVPKSEGRIAALEISKVESTLLILNTDVAELDLLFAIAHELRHAWQFQNRRHWFKNYKEIGEVDFEEYNLQQPEVDANAYATIVMEEVAGMTPQFQGYPPAVKRAIAKELKVLLKEWKA
;
A
#
# COMPACT_ATOMS: atom_id res chain seq x y z
N MET A 1 36.80 52.38 -14.65
CA MET A 1 36.97 50.98 -14.18
C MET A 1 37.08 51.00 -12.66
N SER A 2 36.02 50.65 -11.95
CA SER A 2 36.02 50.60 -10.47
C SER A 2 36.76 49.34 -10.00
N ARG A 3 37.69 49.50 -9.04
CA ARG A 3 38.47 48.41 -8.45
C ARG A 3 37.57 47.59 -7.50
N GLY A 4 37.64 46.25 -7.56
CA GLY A 4 36.82 45.38 -6.71
C GLY A 4 37.13 45.57 -5.22
N GLN A 5 36.11 45.84 -4.41
CA GLN A 5 36.23 46.17 -2.98
C GLN A 5 36.24 44.95 -2.03
N GLY A 6 36.46 43.74 -2.54
CA GLY A 6 36.51 42.51 -1.75
C GLY A 6 35.14 41.85 -1.54
N TYR A 7 35.04 40.99 -0.53
CA TYR A 7 33.85 40.17 -0.23
C TYR A 7 33.29 40.47 1.16
N VAL A 8 31.97 40.45 1.29
CA VAL A 8 31.23 40.38 2.57
C VAL A 8 31.06 38.90 2.91
N GLY A 9 31.76 38.43 3.95
CA GLY A 9 31.78 37.01 4.33
C GLY A 9 32.55 36.12 3.34
N GLN A 10 32.12 34.85 3.14
CA GLN A 10 32.81 33.88 2.28
C GLN A 10 32.25 33.75 0.85
N SER A 11 31.21 34.50 0.47
CA SER A 11 30.45 34.19 -0.76
C SER A 11 29.84 35.36 -1.51
N MET A 12 29.86 36.59 -0.99
CA MET A 12 29.21 37.75 -1.63
C MET A 12 30.19 38.89 -1.86
N SER A 13 30.32 39.40 -3.08
CA SER A 13 31.15 40.58 -3.36
C SER A 13 30.56 41.82 -2.70
N VAL A 14 31.40 42.74 -2.22
CA VAL A 14 30.96 44.07 -1.72
C VAL A 14 30.16 44.80 -2.79
N ASN A 15 30.54 44.67 -4.06
CA ASN A 15 29.82 45.28 -5.18
C ASN A 15 28.45 44.64 -5.42
N ALA A 16 28.31 43.33 -5.22
CA ALA A 16 27.01 42.65 -5.31
C ALA A 16 26.09 43.06 -4.14
N THR A 17 26.67 43.35 -2.97
CA THR A 17 25.93 43.87 -1.81
C THR A 17 25.44 45.30 -2.07
N ASN A 18 26.30 46.14 -2.67
CA ASN A 18 25.93 47.50 -3.06
C ASN A 18 24.91 47.53 -4.20
N ALA A 19 24.98 46.59 -5.15
CA ALA A 19 23.97 46.46 -6.22
C ALA A 19 22.55 46.21 -5.65
N TYR A 20 22.41 45.42 -4.57
CA TYR A 20 21.13 45.28 -3.88
C TYR A 20 20.64 46.58 -3.22
N ALA A 21 21.57 47.42 -2.74
CA ALA A 21 21.24 48.73 -2.19
C ALA A 21 20.84 49.76 -3.27
N GLU A 22 21.25 49.52 -4.52
CA GLU A 22 20.89 50.30 -5.71
C GLU A 22 19.73 49.68 -6.52
N GLU A 23 18.92 48.82 -5.88
CA GLU A 23 17.75 48.13 -6.49
C GLU A 23 18.04 47.27 -7.74
N LYS A 24 19.31 46.92 -7.96
CA LYS A 24 19.73 46.02 -9.04
C LYS A 24 19.75 44.58 -8.53
N GLU A 25 19.11 43.68 -9.26
CA GLU A 25 19.06 42.26 -8.89
C GLU A 25 19.20 41.33 -10.11
N PRO A 26 19.64 40.07 -9.93
CA PRO A 26 19.52 39.05 -10.96
C PRO A 26 18.05 38.82 -11.35
N LEU A 27 17.78 38.47 -12.62
CA LEU A 27 16.41 38.19 -13.10
C LEU A 27 15.63 37.16 -12.25
N SER A 28 16.34 36.22 -11.61
CA SER A 28 15.75 35.21 -10.73
C SER A 28 15.15 35.80 -9.44
N LYS A 29 15.58 36.99 -9.02
CA LYS A 29 15.13 37.69 -7.81
C LYS A 29 14.06 38.74 -8.07
N TRP A 30 14.00 39.27 -9.29
CA TRP A 30 12.87 40.09 -9.75
C TRP A 30 11.58 39.27 -9.76
N THR A 31 10.64 39.63 -8.89
CA THR A 31 9.28 39.09 -8.87
C THR A 31 8.33 40.06 -9.55
N LYS A 32 7.19 39.58 -10.05
CA LYS A 32 6.20 40.45 -10.70
C LYS A 32 5.77 41.60 -9.78
N THR A 33 5.56 41.33 -8.50
CA THR A 33 5.17 42.34 -7.50
C THR A 33 6.26 43.36 -7.25
N LYS A 34 7.53 42.95 -7.18
CA LYS A 34 8.65 43.88 -7.06
C LYS A 34 8.72 44.83 -8.25
N ILE A 35 8.59 44.31 -9.48
CA ILE A 35 8.63 45.13 -10.70
C ILE A 35 7.48 46.14 -10.70
N VAL A 36 6.25 45.67 -10.47
CA VAL A 36 5.06 46.55 -10.43
C VAL A 36 5.22 47.64 -9.39
N LYS A 37 5.66 47.29 -8.17
CA LYS A 37 5.85 48.28 -7.10
C LYS A 37 6.91 49.32 -7.48
N ALA A 38 8.08 48.89 -7.93
CA ALA A 38 9.16 49.80 -8.31
C ALA A 38 8.74 50.71 -9.49
N MET A 39 7.94 50.21 -10.43
CA MET A 39 7.38 51.07 -11.49
C MET A 39 6.42 52.14 -10.96
N LEU A 40 5.57 51.80 -9.99
CA LEU A 40 4.63 52.76 -9.37
C LEU A 40 5.33 53.76 -8.46
N ASP A 41 6.43 53.36 -7.83
CA ASP A 41 7.27 54.25 -7.02
C ASP A 41 7.97 55.31 -7.91
N ILE A 42 8.31 54.97 -9.16
CA ILE A 42 8.88 55.89 -10.16
C ILE A 42 7.79 56.74 -10.84
N ASN A 43 6.71 56.09 -11.30
CA ASN A 43 5.61 56.75 -12.00
C ASN A 43 4.28 56.40 -11.31
N TRP A 44 3.91 57.26 -10.36
CA TRP A 44 2.73 57.10 -9.51
C TRP A 44 1.41 57.36 -10.23
N ASP A 45 1.45 57.97 -11.43
CA ASP A 45 0.27 58.23 -12.28
C ASP A 45 -0.19 56.99 -13.06
N LEU A 46 0.61 55.91 -13.05
CA LEU A 46 0.23 54.64 -13.67
C LEU A 46 -0.87 53.94 -12.87
N ASP A 47 -1.86 53.40 -13.58
CA ASP A 47 -2.88 52.56 -12.98
C ASP A 47 -2.25 51.19 -12.61
N GLU A 48 -2.09 50.96 -11.30
CA GLU A 48 -1.61 49.70 -10.73
C GLU A 48 -2.32 48.47 -11.32
N LYS A 49 -3.62 48.56 -11.60
CA LYS A 49 -4.38 47.45 -12.18
C LYS A 49 -3.96 47.17 -13.62
N LEU A 50 -3.65 48.20 -14.40
CA LEU A 50 -3.16 48.03 -15.78
C LEU A 50 -1.75 47.43 -15.79
N VAL A 51 -0.83 47.97 -15.00
CA VAL A 51 0.53 47.40 -14.86
C VAL A 51 0.45 45.94 -14.37
N GLY A 52 -0.43 45.68 -13.41
CA GLY A 52 -0.70 44.34 -12.86
C GLY A 52 -1.28 43.33 -13.87
N ARG A 53 -1.82 43.74 -15.02
CA ARG A 53 -2.31 42.82 -16.06
C ARG A 53 -1.19 42.24 -16.93
N LEU A 54 -0.05 42.90 -17.04
CA LEU A 54 1.08 42.40 -17.81
C LEU A 54 1.67 41.12 -17.19
N SER A 55 2.17 40.22 -18.03
CA SER A 55 2.85 39.01 -17.53
C SER A 55 4.20 39.39 -16.92
N LYS A 56 4.74 38.56 -16.00
CA LYS A 56 6.09 38.77 -15.47
C LYS A 56 7.11 38.89 -16.60
N GLN A 57 6.97 38.05 -17.64
CA GLN A 57 7.89 38.03 -18.76
C GLN A 57 7.82 39.34 -19.55
N SER A 58 6.60 39.81 -19.89
CA SER A 58 6.40 41.09 -20.58
C SER A 58 6.98 42.26 -19.79
N LEU A 59 6.82 42.26 -18.46
CA LEU A 59 7.40 43.29 -17.60
C LEU A 59 8.93 43.27 -17.61
N VAL A 60 9.53 42.08 -17.59
CA VAL A 60 10.98 41.90 -17.70
C VAL A 60 11.49 42.39 -19.06
N ASP A 61 10.86 41.92 -20.15
CA ASP A 61 11.32 42.20 -21.51
C ASP A 61 11.17 43.68 -21.90
N GLU A 62 10.13 44.35 -21.40
CA GLU A 62 9.85 45.74 -21.74
C GLU A 62 10.54 46.74 -20.80
N PHE A 63 10.71 46.43 -19.50
CA PHE A 63 11.10 47.44 -18.51
C PHE A 63 12.36 47.14 -17.72
N LEU A 64 12.90 45.92 -17.75
CA LEU A 64 14.20 45.63 -17.14
C LEU A 64 15.30 45.70 -18.20
N GLU A 65 16.39 46.36 -17.84
CA GLU A 65 17.60 46.41 -18.65
C GLU A 65 18.80 45.90 -17.88
N TYR A 66 19.75 45.34 -18.63
CA TYR A 66 21.04 44.97 -18.08
C TYR A 66 21.74 46.23 -17.56
N LYS A 67 22.20 46.19 -16.32
CA LYS A 67 22.96 47.29 -15.71
C LYS A 67 24.41 46.89 -15.55
N GLU A 68 24.64 45.75 -14.88
CA GLU A 68 25.96 45.37 -14.40
C GLU A 68 26.14 43.87 -14.38
N TRP A 69 27.39 43.44 -14.33
CA TRP A 69 27.78 42.06 -14.20
C TRP A 69 28.64 41.89 -12.96
N HIS A 70 28.34 40.87 -12.16
CA HIS A 70 29.04 40.60 -10.90
C HIS A 70 29.47 39.14 -10.79
N HIS A 71 30.61 38.93 -10.12
CA HIS A 71 30.96 37.61 -9.62
C HIS A 71 30.10 37.28 -8.39
N THR A 72 29.40 36.16 -8.45
CA THR A 72 28.45 35.72 -7.42
C THR A 72 28.69 34.24 -7.11
N GLY A 73 29.24 33.92 -5.94
CA GLY A 73 29.36 32.54 -5.45
C GLY A 73 30.75 31.89 -5.53
N LYS A 74 30.83 30.62 -5.12
CA LYS A 74 32.04 29.79 -5.19
C LYS A 74 32.30 29.35 -6.65
N PHE A 75 33.58 29.16 -7.00
CA PHE A 75 34.05 28.76 -8.34
C PHE A 75 33.83 29.78 -9.47
N TYR A 76 33.94 31.09 -9.20
CA TYR A 76 33.85 32.14 -10.24
C TYR A 76 32.54 32.11 -11.04
N GLN A 77 31.43 31.72 -10.40
CA GLN A 77 30.12 31.90 -11.00
C GLN A 77 29.85 33.38 -11.20
N CYS A 78 29.26 33.71 -12.35
CA CYS A 78 29.03 35.07 -12.79
C CYS A 78 27.54 35.27 -13.03
N THR A 79 27.01 36.43 -12.69
CA THR A 79 25.58 36.72 -12.83
C THR A 79 25.38 38.16 -13.29
N ASP A 80 24.51 38.32 -14.28
CA ASP A 80 24.03 39.60 -14.77
C ASP A 80 22.98 40.18 -13.81
N PHE A 81 23.11 41.47 -13.53
CA PHE A 81 22.21 42.26 -12.70
C PHE A 81 21.43 43.23 -13.58
N TYR A 82 20.14 43.33 -13.28
CA TYR A 82 19.16 44.09 -14.04
C TYR A 82 18.48 45.09 -13.12
N GLY A 83 18.12 46.23 -13.68
CA GLY A 83 17.35 47.27 -13.01
C GLY A 83 16.27 47.80 -13.95
N LEU A 84 15.33 48.59 -13.41
CA LEU A 84 14.34 49.25 -14.24
C LEU A 84 15.01 50.25 -15.19
N ASN A 85 14.46 50.36 -16.39
CA ASN A 85 14.70 51.50 -17.25
C ASN A 85 13.79 52.65 -16.76
N GLU A 86 14.32 53.43 -15.82
CA GLU A 86 13.59 54.52 -15.15
C GLU A 86 13.00 55.51 -16.17
N ASN A 87 13.79 55.97 -17.14
CA ASN A 87 13.32 56.88 -18.20
C ASN A 87 12.10 56.31 -18.95
N LYS A 88 12.13 55.03 -19.33
CA LYS A 88 11.02 54.37 -20.03
C LYS A 88 9.78 54.24 -19.14
N VAL A 89 9.95 54.12 -17.82
CA VAL A 89 8.84 54.05 -16.86
C VAL A 89 8.26 55.43 -16.59
N GLU A 90 9.10 56.47 -16.46
CA GLU A 90 8.68 57.86 -16.26
C GLU A 90 7.85 58.39 -17.44
N GLU A 91 8.27 58.07 -18.68
CA GLU A 91 7.58 58.50 -19.89
C GLU A 91 6.32 57.67 -20.20
N LEU A 92 6.11 56.55 -19.50
CA LEU A 92 5.04 55.62 -19.79
C LEU A 92 3.67 56.20 -19.45
N THR A 93 2.72 56.06 -20.37
CA THR A 93 1.33 56.45 -20.16
C THR A 93 0.41 55.25 -19.94
N ASN A 94 -0.75 55.50 -19.31
CA ASN A 94 -1.80 54.49 -19.15
C ASN A 94 -2.36 53.98 -20.50
N GLU A 95 -2.24 54.76 -21.58
CA GLU A 95 -2.69 54.34 -22.91
C GLU A 95 -1.68 53.44 -23.61
N GLU A 96 -0.39 53.76 -23.52
CA GLU A 96 0.68 52.85 -23.98
C GLU A 96 0.67 51.53 -23.19
N LEU A 97 0.34 51.57 -21.90
CA LEU A 97 0.11 50.35 -21.11
C LEU A 97 -1.04 49.49 -21.68
N LYS A 98 -2.15 50.10 -22.11
CA LYS A 98 -3.25 49.34 -22.73
C LYS A 98 -2.82 48.73 -24.06
N GLU A 99 -2.06 49.45 -24.87
CA GLU A 99 -1.50 48.93 -26.12
C GLU A 99 -0.53 47.77 -25.87
N LEU A 100 0.35 47.88 -24.88
CA LEU A 100 1.25 46.81 -24.45
C LEU A 100 0.48 45.58 -23.98
N ILE A 101 -0.60 45.75 -23.20
CA ILE A 101 -1.45 44.64 -22.78
C ILE A 101 -2.06 43.94 -24.00
N ILE A 102 -2.54 44.68 -25.00
CA ILE A 102 -3.11 44.11 -26.22
C ILE A 102 -2.04 43.35 -27.01
N LYS A 103 -0.87 43.96 -27.23
CA LYS A 103 0.28 43.38 -27.94
C LYS A 103 0.75 42.07 -27.30
N HIS A 104 0.79 42.02 -25.97
CA HIS A 104 1.24 40.85 -25.20
C HIS A 104 0.11 39.87 -24.86
N THR A 105 -1.14 40.17 -25.22
CA THR A 105 -2.25 39.22 -25.06
C THR A 105 -2.11 38.13 -26.11
N PRO A 106 -1.93 36.85 -25.72
CA PRO A 106 -1.74 35.78 -26.67
C PRO A 106 -2.97 35.62 -27.55
N THR A 107 -2.74 35.50 -28.86
CA THR A 107 -3.77 35.20 -29.85
C THR A 107 -4.36 33.81 -29.61
N GLU A 108 -5.55 33.53 -30.16
CA GLU A 108 -6.16 32.18 -30.03
C GLU A 108 -5.26 31.08 -30.62
N LYS A 109 -4.54 31.37 -31.72
CA LYS A 109 -3.56 30.44 -32.31
C LYS A 109 -2.42 30.12 -31.34
N GLU A 110 -1.90 31.12 -30.63
CA GLU A 110 -0.84 30.93 -29.64
C GLU A 110 -1.35 30.19 -28.39
N LYS A 111 -2.59 30.47 -27.96
CA LYS A 111 -3.24 29.71 -26.87
C LYS A 111 -3.43 28.24 -27.24
N GLU A 112 -3.89 27.96 -28.46
CA GLU A 112 -4.04 26.59 -28.96
C GLU A 112 -2.69 25.87 -29.02
N LEU A 113 -1.67 26.51 -29.57
CA LEU A 113 -0.30 25.99 -29.58
C LEU A 113 0.24 25.73 -28.16
N ALA A 114 -0.07 26.59 -27.21
CA ALA A 114 0.32 26.40 -25.81
C ALA A 114 -0.42 25.21 -25.17
N ARG A 115 -1.71 25.01 -25.48
CA ARG A 115 -2.51 23.86 -25.02
C ARG A 115 -1.97 22.56 -25.60
N THR A 116 -1.68 22.51 -26.89
CA THR A 116 -1.12 21.32 -27.55
C THR A 116 0.27 20.98 -27.00
N LYS A 117 1.17 21.97 -26.85
CA LYS A 117 2.47 21.78 -26.20
C LYS A 117 2.33 21.27 -24.76
N LYS A 118 1.42 21.85 -23.97
CA LYS A 118 1.14 21.38 -22.60
C LYS A 118 0.63 19.92 -22.59
N ALA A 119 -0.30 19.58 -23.47
CA ALA A 119 -0.83 18.22 -23.60
C ALA A 119 0.27 17.22 -24.01
N GLN A 120 1.13 17.57 -24.95
CA GLN A 120 2.29 16.75 -25.35
C GLN A 120 3.27 16.53 -24.19
N VAL A 121 3.58 17.58 -23.42
CA VAL A 121 4.45 17.47 -22.24
C VAL A 121 3.80 16.59 -21.17
N GLN A 122 2.50 16.70 -20.95
CA GLN A 122 1.77 15.86 -20.00
C GLN A 122 1.74 14.40 -20.46
N ALA A 123 1.47 14.13 -21.74
CA ALA A 123 1.50 12.80 -22.33
C ALA A 123 2.88 12.15 -22.18
N ARG A 124 3.95 12.87 -22.53
CA ARG A 124 5.35 12.40 -22.36
C ARG A 124 5.69 12.13 -20.89
N ARG A 125 5.18 12.94 -19.95
CA ARG A 125 5.36 12.69 -18.50
C ARG A 125 4.58 11.46 -18.04
N ALA A 126 3.36 11.25 -18.54
CA ALA A 126 2.56 10.08 -18.22
C ALA A 126 3.20 8.79 -18.75
N GLU A 127 3.71 8.81 -19.98
CA GLU A 127 4.45 7.70 -20.58
C GLU A 127 5.70 7.34 -19.76
N LYS A 128 6.53 8.33 -19.40
CA LYS A 128 7.69 8.10 -18.52
C LYS A 128 7.32 7.51 -17.16
N ARG A 129 6.16 7.90 -16.59
CA ARG A 129 5.66 7.34 -15.33
C ARG A 129 5.24 5.87 -15.50
N ARG A 130 4.50 5.56 -16.57
CA ARG A 130 4.10 4.18 -16.91
C ARG A 130 5.32 3.29 -17.11
N GLU A 131 6.32 3.76 -17.86
CA GLU A 131 7.55 2.99 -18.09
C GLU A 131 8.34 2.78 -16.80
N LYS A 132 8.45 3.81 -15.95
CA LYS A 132 9.10 3.66 -14.63
C LYS A 132 8.37 2.63 -13.76
N GLN A 133 7.05 2.62 -13.77
CA GLN A 133 6.25 1.65 -13.03
C GLN A 133 6.44 0.23 -13.58
N ARG A 134 6.37 0.06 -14.91
CA ARG A 134 6.65 -1.22 -15.59
C ARG A 134 8.03 -1.76 -15.25
N ILE A 135 9.07 -0.91 -15.26
CA ILE A 135 10.43 -1.30 -14.87
C ILE A 135 10.47 -1.71 -13.40
N ALA A 136 9.79 -0.99 -12.50
CA ALA A 136 9.76 -1.33 -11.07
C ALA A 136 9.10 -2.69 -10.82
N GLU A 137 7.94 -2.94 -11.44
CA GLU A 137 7.24 -4.23 -11.39
C GLU A 137 8.11 -5.36 -11.94
N LEU A 138 8.86 -5.10 -13.03
CA LEU A 138 9.76 -6.09 -13.60
C LEU A 138 10.94 -6.36 -12.65
N LEU A 139 11.56 -5.33 -12.08
CA LEU A 139 12.70 -5.46 -11.15
C LEU A 139 12.34 -6.21 -9.87
N ASP A 140 11.10 -6.10 -9.40
CA ASP A 140 10.58 -6.89 -8.27
C ASP A 140 10.62 -8.40 -8.56
N LEU A 141 10.45 -8.78 -9.83
CA LEU A 141 10.55 -10.17 -10.29
C LEU A 141 12.01 -10.66 -10.46
N MET A 142 13.01 -9.77 -10.37
CA MET A 142 14.42 -10.11 -10.62
C MET A 142 14.93 -11.21 -9.67
N ALA A 143 14.43 -11.24 -8.43
CA ALA A 143 14.78 -12.26 -7.43
C ALA A 143 14.50 -13.70 -7.92
N TYR A 144 13.51 -13.85 -8.80
CA TYR A 144 13.04 -15.13 -9.34
C TYR A 144 13.70 -15.48 -10.68
N SER A 145 14.63 -14.64 -11.14
CA SER A 145 15.37 -14.84 -12.38
C SER A 145 16.80 -15.35 -12.13
N LYS A 146 17.46 -15.78 -13.21
CA LYS A 146 18.89 -16.15 -13.19
C LYS A 146 19.83 -14.94 -13.15
N TYR A 147 19.35 -13.75 -13.49
CA TYR A 147 20.16 -12.55 -13.59
C TYR A 147 20.22 -11.84 -12.24
N LYS A 148 21.43 -11.45 -11.82
CA LYS A 148 21.66 -10.71 -10.56
C LYS A 148 22.01 -9.24 -10.79
N ASN A 149 22.12 -8.84 -12.04
CA ASN A 149 22.37 -7.48 -12.46
C ASN A 149 21.14 -6.94 -13.19
N GLN A 150 20.68 -5.76 -12.78
CA GLN A 150 19.45 -5.14 -13.28
C GLN A 150 19.47 -4.89 -14.79
N VAL A 151 20.61 -4.46 -15.35
CA VAL A 151 20.74 -4.15 -16.78
C VAL A 151 20.56 -5.41 -17.63
N TRP A 152 21.22 -6.51 -17.25
CA TRP A 152 21.10 -7.79 -17.97
C TRP A 152 19.72 -8.41 -17.83
N PHE A 153 19.09 -8.25 -16.66
CA PHE A 153 17.73 -8.70 -16.42
C PHE A 153 16.73 -7.94 -17.29
N LEU A 154 16.73 -6.60 -17.25
CA LEU A 154 15.82 -5.77 -18.04
C LEU A 154 15.97 -6.05 -19.53
N ARG A 155 17.20 -6.16 -20.05
CA ARG A 155 17.45 -6.49 -21.46
C ARG A 155 16.92 -7.87 -21.85
N ALA A 156 17.01 -8.86 -20.97
CA ALA A 156 16.57 -10.23 -21.26
C ALA A 156 15.04 -10.41 -21.23
N TYR A 157 14.33 -9.52 -20.54
CA TYR A 157 12.88 -9.59 -20.36
C TYR A 157 12.11 -8.46 -21.05
N ASP A 158 12.80 -7.51 -21.70
CA ASP A 158 12.13 -6.52 -22.54
C ASP A 158 11.39 -7.19 -23.69
N GLY A 159 10.09 -6.94 -23.80
CA GLY A 159 9.19 -7.58 -24.77
C GLY A 159 8.96 -9.08 -24.59
N ASN A 160 9.55 -9.74 -23.58
CA ASN A 160 9.41 -11.19 -23.35
C ASN A 160 8.29 -11.51 -22.35
N GLU A 161 7.04 -11.36 -22.79
CA GLU A 161 5.85 -11.57 -21.95
C GLU A 161 5.79 -12.97 -21.35
N ALA A 162 6.09 -14.01 -22.13
CA ALA A 162 6.08 -15.40 -21.67
C ALA A 162 7.08 -15.63 -20.53
N GLY A 163 8.27 -15.04 -20.63
CA GLY A 163 9.30 -15.09 -19.60
C GLY A 163 8.90 -14.32 -18.34
N ILE A 164 8.29 -13.14 -18.49
CA ILE A 164 7.78 -12.34 -17.36
C ILE A 164 6.71 -13.14 -16.60
N GLU A 165 5.79 -13.78 -17.33
CA GLU A 165 4.71 -14.56 -16.73
C GLU A 165 5.24 -15.80 -15.99
N GLU A 166 6.33 -16.40 -16.47
CA GLU A 166 7.05 -17.46 -15.73
C GLU A 166 7.63 -16.94 -14.40
N LEU A 167 8.18 -15.73 -14.37
CA LEU A 167 8.71 -15.14 -13.15
C LEU A 167 7.62 -14.79 -12.15
N LYS A 168 6.47 -14.28 -12.60
CA LYS A 168 5.31 -14.04 -11.75
C LYS A 168 4.84 -15.32 -11.07
N ARG A 169 4.71 -16.42 -11.82
CA ARG A 169 4.39 -17.74 -11.25
C ARG A 169 5.41 -18.20 -10.20
N LYS A 170 6.71 -17.89 -10.39
CA LYS A 170 7.75 -18.20 -9.39
C LYS A 170 7.66 -17.32 -8.15
N LYS A 171 7.29 -16.05 -8.30
CA LYS A 171 7.05 -15.12 -7.20
C LYS A 171 5.87 -15.57 -6.35
N GLU A 172 4.74 -15.81 -6.99
CA GLU A 172 3.53 -16.35 -6.37
C GLU A 172 3.86 -17.66 -5.63
N PHE A 173 4.66 -18.54 -6.24
CA PHE A 173 5.12 -19.77 -5.61
C PHE A 173 5.96 -19.53 -4.34
N ASP A 174 6.86 -18.56 -4.33
CA ASP A 174 7.70 -18.22 -3.17
C ASP A 174 6.92 -17.50 -2.07
N GLU A 175 5.94 -16.67 -2.42
CA GLU A 175 5.00 -16.05 -1.48
C GLU A 175 4.18 -17.12 -0.77
N ILE A 176 3.58 -18.05 -1.52
CA ILE A 176 2.89 -19.23 -0.98
C ILE A 176 3.85 -20.08 -0.11
N SER A 177 5.13 -20.19 -0.48
CA SER A 177 6.13 -20.96 0.28
C SER A 177 6.59 -20.25 1.56
N LYS A 178 6.56 -18.91 1.62
CA LYS A 178 6.84 -18.12 2.83
C LYS A 178 5.65 -18.14 3.77
N GLU A 179 4.45 -18.02 3.23
CA GLU A 179 3.18 -18.25 3.92
C GLU A 179 3.10 -19.68 4.50
N TYR A 180 3.69 -20.67 3.83
CA TYR A 180 3.78 -22.03 4.38
C TYR A 180 4.72 -22.14 5.60
N ARG A 181 5.84 -21.40 5.62
CA ARG A 181 6.78 -21.42 6.74
C ARG A 181 6.20 -20.82 8.02
N SER A 182 5.20 -19.95 7.92
CA SER A 182 4.43 -19.53 9.09
C SER A 182 3.38 -20.57 9.52
N LEU A 183 2.90 -21.42 8.60
CA LEU A 183 1.87 -22.45 8.85
C LEU A 183 2.41 -23.82 9.37
N GLU A 184 3.72 -24.12 9.26
CA GLU A 184 4.29 -25.42 9.71
C GLU A 184 4.08 -25.73 11.21
N GLY A 185 3.65 -24.76 12.02
CA GLY A 185 3.23 -25.00 13.42
C GLY A 185 1.86 -25.66 13.59
N SER A 186 1.07 -25.83 12.52
CA SER A 186 -0.40 -25.77 12.59
C SER A 186 -1.17 -26.85 11.79
N THR A 187 -0.69 -28.10 11.59
CA THR A 187 -1.39 -29.01 10.63
C THR A 187 -1.60 -30.48 11.04
N THR A 188 -1.24 -30.88 12.25
CA THR A 188 -1.29 -32.30 12.63
C THR A 188 -2.65 -32.73 13.23
N GLN A 189 -3.36 -31.84 13.92
CA GLN A 189 -4.63 -32.20 14.59
C GLN A 189 -5.82 -32.13 13.63
N LEU A 190 -5.90 -31.07 12.82
CA LEU A 190 -6.97 -30.88 11.84
C LEU A 190 -7.07 -32.01 10.80
N ARG A 191 -5.93 -32.51 10.32
CA ARG A 191 -5.87 -33.66 9.39
C ARG A 191 -6.45 -34.95 9.98
N LYS A 192 -6.31 -35.17 11.29
CA LYS A 192 -6.89 -36.36 11.96
C LYS A 192 -8.40 -36.25 12.05
N TYR A 193 -8.91 -35.05 12.32
CA TYR A 193 -10.34 -34.78 12.43
C TYR A 193 -11.08 -34.96 11.11
N ILE A 194 -10.63 -34.30 10.03
CA ILE A 194 -11.27 -34.38 8.71
C ILE A 194 -11.34 -35.83 8.20
N ASN A 195 -10.27 -36.61 8.42
CA ASN A 195 -10.24 -38.02 8.04
C ASN A 195 -11.18 -38.90 8.89
N CYS A 196 -11.55 -38.48 10.10
CA CYS A 196 -12.49 -39.19 10.97
C CYS A 196 -13.94 -38.96 10.51
N LYS A 197 -14.32 -37.69 10.25
CA LYS A 197 -15.64 -37.30 9.72
C LYS A 197 -15.93 -37.94 8.36
N LYS A 198 -14.98 -37.92 7.41
CA LYS A 198 -15.12 -38.58 6.09
C LYS A 198 -15.36 -40.08 6.15
N LYS A 199 -15.01 -40.73 7.27
CA LYS A 199 -15.22 -42.17 7.52
C LYS A 199 -16.47 -42.48 8.35
N GLY A 200 -17.30 -41.47 8.67
CA GLY A 200 -18.51 -41.64 9.48
C GLY A 200 -18.26 -42.00 10.95
N ASN A 201 -17.02 -41.88 11.44
CA ASN A 201 -16.67 -42.24 12.81
C ASN A 201 -16.64 -40.99 13.71
N ARG A 202 -17.26 -41.06 14.90
CA ARG A 202 -17.11 -40.06 15.97
C ARG A 202 -15.74 -40.23 16.63
N ILE A 203 -15.00 -39.13 16.84
CA ILE A 203 -13.77 -39.16 17.64
C ILE A 203 -14.11 -39.58 19.07
N LYS A 204 -13.65 -40.77 19.47
CA LYS A 204 -13.62 -41.16 20.89
C LYS A 204 -12.55 -40.32 21.57
N SER A 205 -12.99 -39.45 22.49
CA SER A 205 -12.22 -38.50 23.29
C SER A 205 -10.74 -38.90 23.54
N LEU A 206 -9.82 -38.02 23.13
CA LEU A 206 -8.38 -38.12 23.40
C LEU A 206 -8.07 -37.74 24.87
N ARG A 207 -8.49 -38.56 25.83
CA ARG A 207 -7.87 -38.59 27.17
C ARG A 207 -6.73 -39.61 27.19
N LYS A 208 -5.53 -39.22 26.73
CA LYS A 208 -4.28 -39.81 27.23
C LYS A 208 -3.18 -38.74 27.26
N ARG A 209 -2.94 -38.20 28.46
CA ARG A 209 -1.64 -37.62 28.83
C ARG A 209 -0.56 -38.67 28.54
N LYS A 210 0.47 -38.32 27.77
CA LYS A 210 1.81 -38.92 27.88
C LYS A 210 2.84 -37.98 27.27
N THR A 211 3.52 -37.27 28.17
CA THR A 211 4.96 -36.98 28.20
C THR A 211 5.71 -36.96 26.87
N LEU A 212 6.21 -35.77 26.52
CA LEU A 212 7.34 -35.56 25.62
C LEU A 212 8.50 -36.48 26.03
N HIS A 213 9.02 -37.24 25.08
CA HIS A 213 10.40 -37.72 25.12
C HIS A 213 11.07 -37.45 23.78
N GLN A 214 12.23 -36.82 23.87
CA GLN A 214 13.21 -36.61 22.82
C GLN A 214 13.54 -37.92 22.11
N THR A 215 13.78 -37.85 20.80
CA THR A 215 14.93 -38.51 20.17
C THR A 215 15.31 -37.80 18.88
N TYR A 216 16.49 -37.18 18.87
CA TYR A 216 17.21 -36.84 17.65
C TYR A 216 18.01 -38.08 17.23
N GLY A 217 17.66 -38.67 16.09
CA GLY A 217 18.39 -39.79 15.48
C GLY A 217 19.03 -39.39 14.16
N LYS A 218 20.36 -39.18 14.19
CA LYS A 218 21.24 -39.07 13.01
C LYS A 218 21.11 -40.30 12.10
N LYS A 219 21.19 -40.12 10.77
CA LYS A 219 21.99 -40.97 9.85
C LYS A 219 22.41 -40.20 8.59
N ASN A 220 23.72 -40.08 8.40
CA ASN A 220 24.42 -39.75 7.16
C ASN A 220 24.55 -41.00 6.27
N VAL A 221 24.43 -40.88 4.94
CA VAL A 221 25.23 -41.66 3.97
C VAL A 221 25.42 -40.89 2.64
N ARG A 222 26.70 -40.55 2.40
CA ARG A 222 27.54 -40.48 1.17
C ARG A 222 27.10 -39.78 -0.14
N ALA A 223 28.15 -39.17 -0.70
CA ALA A 223 28.27 -38.38 -1.91
C ALA A 223 28.27 -39.18 -3.22
N GLY A 224 27.91 -38.51 -4.32
CA GLY A 224 28.10 -39.00 -5.68
C GLY A 224 27.62 -38.05 -6.79
N LYS A 225 28.59 -37.32 -7.37
CA LYS A 225 28.68 -36.77 -8.74
C LYS A 225 27.77 -35.63 -9.22
N GLN A 226 28.44 -34.65 -9.81
CA GLN A 226 27.93 -33.49 -10.53
C GLN A 226 27.49 -33.83 -11.97
N HIS A 227 26.64 -32.93 -12.48
CA HIS A 227 26.25 -32.64 -13.87
C HIS A 227 25.16 -33.49 -14.53
N ALA A 228 23.95 -32.89 -14.55
CA ALA A 228 23.14 -32.77 -15.76
C ALA A 228 22.30 -31.48 -15.68
N LEU A 229 22.39 -30.69 -16.75
CA LEU A 229 21.67 -29.43 -16.97
C LEU A 229 20.14 -29.59 -16.86
N SER A 230 19.49 -28.51 -16.41
CA SER A 230 18.16 -28.06 -16.88
C SER A 230 17.09 -29.15 -17.08
N LYS A 231 16.46 -29.59 -15.98
CA LYS A 231 15.04 -30.01 -15.90
C LYS A 231 14.73 -30.49 -14.48
N LYS A 232 13.52 -30.20 -14.03
CA LYS A 232 12.81 -30.72 -12.85
C LYS A 232 13.01 -29.93 -11.54
N ILE A 233 11.93 -29.30 -11.10
CA ILE A 233 11.60 -29.10 -9.68
C ILE A 233 12.04 -30.37 -8.94
N SER A 234 12.93 -30.24 -7.95
CA SER A 234 13.50 -31.40 -7.26
C SER A 234 12.38 -32.27 -6.70
N SER A 235 12.56 -33.59 -6.61
CA SER A 235 11.58 -34.51 -6.01
C SER A 235 11.12 -34.05 -4.63
N ARG A 236 12.00 -33.39 -3.89
CA ARG A 236 11.75 -32.75 -2.60
C ARG A 236 10.81 -31.54 -2.70
N GLN A 237 11.08 -30.61 -3.62
CA GLN A 237 10.20 -29.47 -3.90
C GLN A 237 8.82 -29.92 -4.44
N ARG A 238 8.75 -31.00 -5.23
CA ARG A 238 7.47 -31.58 -5.67
C ARG A 238 6.69 -32.25 -4.54
N ALA A 239 7.38 -32.90 -3.60
CA ALA A 239 6.76 -33.45 -2.40
C ALA A 239 6.26 -32.34 -1.46
N GLU A 240 7.03 -31.25 -1.32
CA GLU A 240 6.65 -30.04 -0.59
C GLU A 240 5.41 -29.36 -1.24
N ILE A 241 5.40 -29.14 -2.55
CA ILE A 241 4.21 -28.66 -3.30
C ILE A 241 3.00 -29.58 -3.09
N GLY A 242 3.23 -30.90 -3.15
CA GLY A 242 2.19 -31.90 -2.91
C GLY A 242 1.65 -31.88 -1.48
N ASN A 243 2.42 -31.40 -0.50
CA ASN A 243 2.00 -31.23 0.88
C ASN A 243 1.31 -29.87 1.11
N VAL A 244 1.78 -28.79 0.47
CA VAL A 244 1.16 -27.45 0.49
C VAL A 244 -0.25 -27.50 -0.10
N LYS A 245 -0.40 -28.08 -1.31
CA LYS A 245 -1.73 -28.31 -1.91
C LYS A 245 -2.62 -29.21 -1.06
N ARG A 246 -2.06 -30.01 -0.15
CA ARG A 246 -2.84 -30.81 0.80
C ARG A 246 -3.28 -30.00 2.03
N GLU A 247 -2.60 -28.90 2.39
CA GLU A 247 -2.93 -28.09 3.58
C GLU A 247 -3.90 -26.95 3.29
N VAL A 248 -3.72 -26.21 2.20
CA VAL A 248 -4.74 -25.25 1.71
C VAL A 248 -6.07 -25.98 1.50
N ARG A 249 -6.00 -27.16 0.87
CA ARG A 249 -7.15 -28.05 0.70
C ARG A 249 -7.73 -28.55 2.02
N VAL A 250 -6.99 -28.54 3.13
CA VAL A 250 -7.49 -28.91 4.45
C VAL A 250 -8.26 -27.76 5.10
N LEU A 251 -7.82 -26.51 4.95
CA LEU A 251 -8.58 -25.33 5.38
C LEU A 251 -9.82 -25.11 4.52
N GLU A 252 -9.71 -25.26 3.20
CA GLU A 252 -10.87 -25.26 2.29
C GLU A 252 -11.87 -26.35 2.68
N GLN A 253 -11.40 -27.56 2.99
CA GLN A 253 -12.26 -28.65 3.50
C GLN A 253 -12.89 -28.33 4.86
N PHE A 254 -12.17 -27.60 5.73
CA PHE A 254 -12.71 -27.16 7.00
C PHE A 254 -13.83 -26.13 6.80
N VAL A 255 -13.63 -25.15 5.92
CA VAL A 255 -14.64 -24.17 5.52
C VAL A 255 -15.85 -24.86 4.90
N GLU A 256 -15.64 -25.75 3.93
CA GLU A 256 -16.72 -26.53 3.28
C GLU A 256 -17.54 -27.31 4.32
N MET A 257 -16.88 -27.99 5.25
CA MET A 257 -17.52 -28.76 6.31
C MET A 257 -18.34 -27.86 7.25
N VAL A 258 -17.80 -26.72 7.68
CA VAL A 258 -18.53 -25.78 8.55
C VAL A 258 -19.70 -25.16 7.80
N CYS A 259 -19.53 -24.81 6.51
CA CYS A 259 -20.63 -24.34 5.65
C CYS A 259 -21.73 -25.41 5.50
N GLU A 260 -21.37 -26.68 5.34
CA GLU A 260 -22.30 -27.81 5.27
C GLU A 260 -23.06 -27.98 6.59
N ASP A 261 -22.35 -27.97 7.73
CA ASP A 261 -22.95 -28.05 9.07
C ASP A 261 -23.92 -26.87 9.32
N LEU A 262 -23.58 -25.67 8.85
CA LEU A 262 -24.43 -24.47 8.91
C LEU A 262 -25.53 -24.44 7.83
N ARG A 263 -25.47 -25.33 6.83
CA ARG A 263 -26.36 -25.34 5.65
C ARG A 263 -26.35 -24.01 4.89
N ILE A 264 -25.18 -23.40 4.75
CA ILE A 264 -24.97 -22.19 3.94
C ILE A 264 -24.19 -22.53 2.67
N ALA A 265 -24.29 -21.68 1.65
CA ALA A 265 -23.49 -21.84 0.44
C ALA A 265 -21.99 -21.79 0.78
N PRO A 266 -21.13 -22.60 0.12
CA PRO A 266 -19.69 -22.55 0.33
C PRO A 266 -19.15 -21.14 0.13
N ILE A 267 -18.39 -20.65 1.11
CA ILE A 267 -17.79 -19.32 1.07
C ILE A 267 -16.35 -19.45 0.60
N PRO A 268 -15.94 -18.77 -0.48
CA PRO A 268 -14.56 -18.80 -0.94
C PRO A 268 -13.60 -18.21 0.10
N LEU A 269 -12.50 -18.92 0.32
CA LEU A 269 -11.41 -18.53 1.21
C LEU A 269 -10.39 -17.68 0.43
N ARG A 270 -9.99 -16.53 0.99
CA ARG A 270 -8.88 -15.71 0.47
C ARG A 270 -7.94 -15.29 1.60
N TYR A 271 -6.69 -15.06 1.26
CA TYR A 271 -5.67 -14.56 2.17
C TYR A 271 -5.41 -13.09 1.85
N ASP A 272 -5.40 -12.24 2.88
CA ASP A 272 -5.11 -10.82 2.73
C ASP A 272 -3.94 -10.43 3.66
N ASN A 273 -2.80 -10.15 3.04
CA ASN A 273 -1.57 -9.74 3.72
C ASN A 273 -1.41 -8.22 3.84
N SER A 274 -2.42 -7.44 3.43
CA SER A 274 -2.37 -5.98 3.47
C SER A 274 -2.67 -5.39 4.84
N VAL A 275 -3.35 -6.15 5.72
CA VAL A 275 -3.68 -5.72 7.09
C VAL A 275 -2.46 -5.92 8.00
N PRO A 276 -2.00 -4.88 8.73
CA PRO A 276 -0.90 -5.02 9.67
C PRO A 276 -1.21 -6.06 10.76
N LYS A 277 -0.33 -7.05 10.92
CA LYS A 277 -0.46 -8.13 11.93
C LYS A 277 -0.65 -7.63 13.38
N SER A 278 -0.31 -6.37 13.66
CA SER A 278 -0.45 -5.71 14.96
C SER A 278 -1.90 -5.41 15.37
N GLU A 279 -2.87 -5.46 14.46
CA GLU A 279 -4.28 -5.15 14.77
C GLU A 279 -5.03 -6.31 15.43
N GLY A 280 -4.41 -7.49 15.59
CA GLY A 280 -4.93 -8.60 16.39
C GLY A 280 -6.12 -9.36 15.78
N ARG A 281 -6.67 -8.92 14.64
CA ARG A 281 -7.70 -9.64 13.89
C ARG A 281 -7.10 -10.83 13.13
N ILE A 282 -7.72 -12.00 13.27
CA ILE A 282 -7.23 -13.28 12.70
C ILE A 282 -7.90 -13.59 11.36
N ALA A 283 -9.23 -13.46 11.30
CA ALA A 283 -10.04 -13.63 10.10
C ALA A 283 -11.13 -12.55 10.07
N ALA A 284 -11.73 -12.32 8.91
CA ALA A 284 -12.87 -11.45 8.74
C ALA A 284 -13.77 -11.96 7.62
N LEU A 285 -15.09 -11.83 7.79
CA LEU A 285 -16.06 -12.07 6.74
C LEU A 285 -16.38 -10.77 5.98
N GLU A 286 -16.10 -10.75 4.69
CA GLU A 286 -16.55 -9.67 3.80
C GLU A 286 -17.83 -10.08 3.08
N ILE A 287 -18.93 -9.38 3.36
CA ILE A 287 -20.23 -9.63 2.72
C ILE A 287 -20.50 -8.53 1.70
N SER A 288 -20.43 -8.87 0.41
CA SER A 288 -20.90 -7.99 -0.66
C SER A 288 -22.31 -8.36 -1.12
N LYS A 289 -22.93 -7.52 -1.97
CA LYS A 289 -24.23 -7.81 -2.59
C LYS A 289 -24.20 -9.00 -3.57
N VAL A 290 -23.02 -9.42 -4.01
CA VAL A 290 -22.84 -10.40 -5.09
C VAL A 290 -22.28 -11.71 -4.54
N GLU A 291 -21.25 -11.62 -3.70
CA GLU A 291 -20.58 -12.78 -3.09
C GLU A 291 -20.13 -12.45 -1.65
N SER A 292 -20.18 -13.45 -0.76
CA SER A 292 -19.50 -13.39 0.54
C SER A 292 -18.12 -14.03 0.39
N THR A 293 -17.09 -13.44 1.00
CA THR A 293 -15.72 -13.96 0.97
C THR A 293 -15.17 -14.01 2.39
N LEU A 294 -14.50 -15.11 2.74
CA LEU A 294 -13.81 -15.24 4.01
C LEU A 294 -12.35 -14.84 3.83
N LEU A 295 -11.92 -13.77 4.52
CA LEU A 295 -10.56 -13.24 4.49
C LEU A 295 -9.77 -13.76 5.70
N ILE A 296 -8.61 -14.36 5.45
CA ILE A 296 -7.63 -14.68 6.48
C ILE A 296 -6.62 -13.54 6.56
N LEU A 297 -6.61 -12.85 7.70
CA LEU A 297 -5.84 -11.62 7.91
C LEU A 297 -4.52 -11.87 8.65
N ASN A 298 -4.46 -12.92 9.48
CA ASN A 298 -3.25 -13.29 10.19
C ASN A 298 -3.10 -14.81 10.31
N THR A 299 -2.06 -15.34 9.70
CA THR A 299 -1.68 -16.77 9.76
C THR A 299 -0.59 -17.06 10.79
N ASP A 300 0.01 -16.04 11.41
CA ASP A 300 1.05 -16.18 12.46
C ASP A 300 0.42 -16.41 13.84
N VAL A 301 -0.66 -17.19 13.91
CA VAL A 301 -1.37 -17.54 15.14
C VAL A 301 -1.42 -19.06 15.31
N ALA A 302 -1.79 -19.54 16.50
CA ALA A 302 -1.92 -20.98 16.71
C ALA A 302 -3.04 -21.56 15.83
N GLU A 303 -2.85 -22.79 15.33
CA GLU A 303 -3.80 -23.52 14.46
C GLU A 303 -5.25 -23.42 14.94
N LEU A 304 -5.44 -23.69 16.23
CA LEU A 304 -6.76 -23.75 16.82
C LEU A 304 -7.42 -22.36 16.93
N ASP A 305 -6.63 -21.30 17.08
CA ASP A 305 -7.14 -19.93 17.11
C ASP A 305 -7.58 -19.48 15.71
N LEU A 306 -6.84 -19.89 14.67
CA LEU A 306 -7.25 -19.66 13.27
C LEU A 306 -8.54 -20.41 12.93
N LEU A 307 -8.65 -21.69 13.29
CA LEU A 307 -9.86 -22.48 13.04
C LEU A 307 -11.06 -21.95 13.83
N PHE A 308 -10.83 -21.49 15.06
CA PHE A 308 -11.84 -20.83 15.86
C PHE A 308 -12.34 -19.55 15.17
N ALA A 309 -11.43 -18.69 14.71
CA ALA A 309 -11.78 -17.46 14.00
C ALA A 309 -12.57 -17.76 12.72
N ILE A 310 -12.15 -18.75 11.92
CA ILE A 310 -12.89 -19.16 10.72
C ILE A 310 -14.32 -19.61 11.07
N ALA A 311 -14.49 -20.46 12.08
CA ALA A 311 -15.81 -20.94 12.49
C ALA A 311 -16.69 -19.79 13.02
N HIS A 312 -16.08 -18.83 13.72
CA HIS A 312 -16.74 -17.62 14.21
C HIS A 312 -17.26 -16.77 13.03
N GLU A 313 -16.41 -16.46 12.05
CA GLU A 313 -16.79 -15.69 10.86
C GLU A 313 -17.86 -16.40 10.01
N LEU A 314 -17.76 -17.71 9.81
CA LEU A 314 -18.78 -18.48 9.08
C LEU A 314 -20.13 -18.49 9.81
N ARG A 315 -20.13 -18.42 11.15
CA ARG A 315 -21.38 -18.27 11.92
C ARG A 315 -22.03 -16.93 11.67
N HIS A 316 -21.27 -15.83 11.52
CA HIS A 316 -21.83 -14.55 11.11
C HIS A 316 -22.53 -14.65 9.75
N ALA A 317 -21.94 -15.36 8.77
CA ALA A 317 -22.59 -15.57 7.47
C ALA A 317 -23.97 -16.25 7.63
N TRP A 318 -24.06 -17.28 8.46
CA TRP A 318 -25.33 -17.93 8.79
C TRP A 318 -26.32 -16.99 9.51
N GLN A 319 -25.85 -16.20 10.48
CA GLN A 319 -26.67 -15.23 11.20
C GLN A 319 -27.24 -14.16 10.27
N PHE A 320 -26.48 -13.69 9.27
CA PHE A 320 -27.00 -12.72 8.29
C PHE A 320 -28.18 -13.28 7.47
N GLN A 321 -28.17 -14.57 7.18
CA GLN A 321 -29.26 -15.24 6.45
C GLN A 321 -30.48 -15.55 7.33
N ASN A 322 -30.26 -15.96 8.59
CA ASN A 322 -31.30 -16.53 9.45
C ASN A 322 -31.76 -15.62 10.59
N ARG A 323 -30.92 -14.64 10.96
CA ARG A 323 -31.06 -13.78 12.14
C ARG A 323 -30.74 -12.32 11.84
N ARG A 324 -31.00 -11.85 10.61
CA ARG A 324 -30.71 -10.48 10.15
C ARG A 324 -31.19 -9.37 11.09
N HIS A 325 -32.27 -9.61 11.84
CA HIS A 325 -32.79 -8.65 12.81
C HIS A 325 -31.86 -8.39 14.00
N TRP A 326 -30.93 -9.30 14.33
CA TRP A 326 -29.92 -9.08 15.37
C TRP A 326 -28.95 -7.95 15.02
N PHE A 327 -28.77 -7.66 13.73
CA PHE A 327 -27.83 -6.64 13.25
C PHE A 327 -28.44 -5.24 13.13
N LYS A 328 -29.71 -5.03 13.46
CA LYS A 328 -30.37 -3.72 13.31
C LYS A 328 -29.71 -2.61 14.13
N ASN A 329 -29.20 -2.95 15.31
CA ASN A 329 -28.55 -2.03 16.24
C ASN A 329 -27.14 -2.52 16.60
N TYR A 330 -26.50 -3.28 15.70
CA TYR A 330 -25.15 -3.77 15.92
C TYR A 330 -24.18 -2.60 15.88
N LYS A 331 -23.25 -2.60 16.83
CA LYS A 331 -22.23 -1.56 16.97
C LYS A 331 -20.86 -2.17 16.73
N GLU A 332 -20.03 -1.49 15.96
CA GLU A 332 -18.68 -1.94 15.64
C GLU A 332 -17.68 -1.62 16.76
N ILE A 333 -16.54 -2.32 16.74
CA ILE A 333 -15.44 -2.03 17.66
C ILE A 333 -14.88 -0.63 17.37
N GLY A 334 -14.87 0.23 18.40
CA GLY A 334 -14.58 1.67 18.26
C GLY A 334 -15.79 2.57 18.49
N GLU A 335 -17.02 2.07 18.30
CA GLU A 335 -18.26 2.77 18.71
C GLU A 335 -18.60 2.48 20.17
N VAL A 336 -18.21 1.30 20.65
CA VAL A 336 -18.37 0.84 22.03
C VAL A 336 -17.09 0.22 22.54
N ASP A 337 -17.02 0.03 23.85
CA ASP A 337 -15.88 -0.63 24.47
C ASP A 337 -15.83 -2.14 24.15
N PHE A 338 -14.70 -2.76 24.48
CA PHE A 338 -14.44 -4.17 24.20
C PHE A 338 -15.44 -5.12 24.88
N GLU A 339 -15.90 -4.80 26.09
CA GLU A 339 -16.84 -5.64 26.82
C GLU A 339 -18.25 -5.53 26.22
N GLU A 340 -18.72 -4.31 25.97
CA GLU A 340 -20.02 -4.04 25.33
C GLU A 340 -20.07 -4.65 23.93
N TYR A 341 -19.01 -4.51 23.13
CA TYR A 341 -18.92 -5.11 21.80
C TYR A 341 -19.15 -6.62 21.85
N ASN A 342 -18.40 -7.34 22.69
CA ASN A 342 -18.45 -8.80 22.78
C ASN A 342 -19.68 -9.33 23.53
N LEU A 343 -20.45 -8.48 24.23
CA LEU A 343 -21.73 -8.84 24.85
C LEU A 343 -22.90 -8.78 23.86
N GLN A 344 -22.71 -8.24 22.65
CA GLN A 344 -23.75 -8.21 21.64
C GLN A 344 -24.14 -9.63 21.21
N GLN A 345 -25.44 -9.85 20.98
CA GLN A 345 -25.99 -11.18 20.68
C GLN A 345 -25.28 -11.89 19.50
N PRO A 346 -24.95 -11.22 18.37
CA PRO A 346 -24.21 -11.87 17.28
C PRO A 346 -22.84 -12.40 17.71
N GLU A 347 -22.07 -11.63 18.48
CA GLU A 347 -20.73 -12.00 18.95
C GLU A 347 -20.77 -13.17 19.94
N VAL A 348 -21.74 -13.14 20.86
CA VAL A 348 -21.92 -14.20 21.86
C VAL A 348 -22.29 -15.53 21.18
N ASP A 349 -23.21 -15.51 20.22
CA ASP A 349 -23.61 -16.70 19.46
C ASP A 349 -22.48 -17.22 18.56
N ALA A 350 -21.74 -16.33 17.88
CA ALA A 350 -20.62 -16.70 17.03
C ALA A 350 -19.50 -17.39 17.84
N ASN A 351 -19.13 -16.82 18.99
CA ASN A 351 -18.14 -17.41 19.90
C ASN A 351 -18.60 -18.74 20.51
N ALA A 352 -19.89 -18.85 20.85
CA ALA A 352 -20.46 -20.10 21.37
C ALA A 352 -20.46 -21.20 20.30
N TYR A 353 -20.85 -20.88 19.07
CA TYR A 353 -20.80 -21.81 17.94
C TYR A 353 -19.38 -22.27 17.63
N ALA A 354 -18.42 -21.33 17.52
CA ALA A 354 -17.03 -21.66 17.28
C ALA A 354 -16.45 -22.58 18.38
N THR A 355 -16.91 -22.43 19.62
CA THR A 355 -16.57 -23.34 20.73
C THR A 355 -17.05 -24.77 20.46
N ILE A 356 -18.29 -24.95 19.98
CA ILE A 356 -18.82 -26.28 19.60
C ILE A 356 -17.94 -26.90 18.52
N VAL A 357 -17.58 -26.12 17.49
CA VAL A 357 -16.74 -26.59 16.40
C VAL A 357 -15.35 -26.99 16.92
N MET A 358 -14.75 -26.22 17.83
CA MET A 358 -13.44 -26.58 18.41
C MET A 358 -13.51 -27.84 19.28
N GLU A 359 -14.59 -28.03 20.04
CA GLU A 359 -14.80 -29.25 20.81
C GLU A 359 -14.97 -30.47 19.91
N GLU A 360 -15.65 -30.34 18.77
CA GLU A 360 -15.79 -31.43 17.81
C GLU A 360 -14.46 -31.73 17.09
N VAL A 361 -13.77 -30.68 16.61
CA VAL A 361 -12.55 -30.77 15.80
C VAL A 361 -11.35 -31.26 16.62
N ALA A 362 -11.11 -30.63 17.77
CA ALA A 362 -9.89 -30.81 18.55
C ALA A 362 -10.14 -31.47 19.92
N GLY A 363 -11.40 -31.60 20.35
CA GLY A 363 -11.71 -32.01 21.72
C GLY A 363 -11.24 -30.98 22.76
N MET A 364 -11.14 -29.72 22.36
CA MET A 364 -10.63 -28.62 23.19
C MET A 364 -11.67 -27.51 23.31
N THR A 365 -11.73 -26.91 24.48
CA THR A 365 -12.59 -25.75 24.76
C THR A 365 -11.71 -24.49 24.78
N PRO A 366 -12.06 -23.43 24.03
CA PRO A 366 -11.34 -22.16 24.06
C PRO A 366 -11.33 -21.55 25.47
N GLN A 367 -10.20 -20.93 25.85
CA GLN A 367 -10.05 -20.33 27.18
C GLN A 367 -10.54 -18.87 27.26
N PHE A 368 -10.72 -18.22 26.09
CA PHE A 368 -11.05 -16.80 25.96
C PHE A 368 -10.11 -15.92 26.78
N GLN A 369 -8.79 -16.12 26.65
CA GLN A 369 -7.81 -15.29 27.36
C GLN A 369 -7.99 -13.82 26.93
N GLY A 370 -8.00 -12.89 27.89
CA GLY A 370 -8.28 -11.47 27.64
C GLY A 370 -9.77 -11.06 27.67
N TYR A 371 -10.71 -12.01 27.65
CA TYR A 371 -12.14 -11.67 27.71
C TYR A 371 -12.60 -11.37 29.14
N PRO A 372 -13.43 -10.33 29.37
CA PRO A 372 -14.04 -10.05 30.66
C PRO A 372 -14.90 -11.24 31.17
N PRO A 373 -14.99 -11.44 32.50
CA PRO A 373 -15.78 -12.53 33.07
C PRO A 373 -17.27 -12.51 32.67
N ALA A 374 -17.87 -11.33 32.41
CA ALA A 374 -19.26 -11.24 31.98
C ALA A 374 -19.45 -11.84 30.58
N VAL A 375 -18.56 -11.51 29.64
CA VAL A 375 -18.56 -12.07 28.29
C VAL A 375 -18.40 -13.59 28.32
N LYS A 376 -17.45 -14.12 29.10
CA LYS A 376 -17.25 -15.58 29.25
C LYS A 376 -18.52 -16.27 29.76
N ARG A 377 -19.24 -15.66 30.70
CA ARG A 377 -20.50 -16.18 31.22
C ARG A 377 -21.61 -16.15 30.17
N ALA A 378 -21.68 -15.09 29.37
CA ALA A 378 -22.65 -14.98 28.28
C ALA A 378 -22.44 -16.08 27.23
N ILE A 379 -21.19 -16.25 26.76
CA ILE A 379 -20.82 -17.31 25.82
C ILE A 379 -21.15 -18.69 26.38
N ALA A 380 -20.79 -18.96 27.64
CA ALA A 380 -21.09 -20.25 28.27
C ALA A 380 -22.60 -20.52 28.44
N LYS A 381 -23.41 -19.47 28.60
CA LYS A 381 -24.87 -19.59 28.65
C LYS A 381 -25.42 -19.94 27.26
N GLU A 382 -24.98 -19.22 26.23
CA GLU A 382 -25.40 -19.45 24.84
C GLU A 382 -24.96 -20.83 24.33
N LEU A 383 -23.74 -21.26 24.67
CA LEU A 383 -23.25 -22.60 24.36
C LEU A 383 -24.18 -23.70 24.87
N LYS A 384 -24.76 -23.55 26.07
CA LYS A 384 -25.74 -24.52 26.61
C LYS A 384 -27.05 -24.51 25.84
N VAL A 385 -27.45 -23.38 25.26
CA VAL A 385 -28.64 -23.28 24.41
C VAL A 385 -28.37 -23.99 23.09
N LEU A 386 -27.29 -23.63 22.39
CA LEU A 386 -26.89 -24.24 21.13
C LEU A 386 -26.66 -25.75 21.24
N LEU A 387 -26.03 -26.24 22.31
CA LEU A 387 -25.84 -27.68 22.52
C LEU A 387 -27.13 -28.47 22.71
N LYS A 388 -28.23 -27.82 23.15
CA LYS A 388 -29.55 -28.47 23.21
C LYS A 388 -30.17 -28.56 21.81
N GLU A 389 -30.05 -27.50 21.02
CA GLU A 389 -30.52 -27.47 19.63
C GLU A 389 -29.71 -28.43 18.74
N TRP A 390 -28.42 -28.57 19.00
CA TRP A 390 -27.50 -29.43 18.24
C TRP A 390 -27.66 -30.93 18.52
N LYS A 391 -28.22 -31.30 19.66
CA LYS A 391 -28.44 -32.70 20.08
C LYS A 391 -29.88 -33.18 19.86
N ALA A 392 -30.78 -32.26 19.53
CA ALA A 392 -32.13 -32.57 19.06
C ALA A 392 -32.09 -32.95 17.57
#